data_AF-A0A164MIE3-F1
#
_entry.id   AF-A0A164MIE3-F1
#
_cell.length_a   1.000
_cell.length_b   1.000
_cell.length_c   1.000
_cell.angle_alpha   90.00
_cell.angle_beta   90.00
_cell.angle_gamma   90.00
#
_symmetry.space_group_name_H-M   'P 1'
#
loop_
_entity.id
_entity.type
_entity.pdbx_description
1 polymer ?
#
loop_
_entity_poly.entity_id
_entity_poly.type
_entity_poly.pdbx_seq_one_letter_code
_entity_poly.pdbx_strand_id
1 'polypeptide(L)' 'PQSFTAEGVLRAIAVHIVCNNEALLFTEKPSFRNILVAMRPKTKKKEIPTRYLVEKYIDEEFIKHMEGLK' A
#
# COMPACT_ATOMS: atom_id res chain seq x y z
N PRO A 1 -13.03 13.97 6.75
CA PRO A 1 -11.91 13.54 5.87
C PRO A 1 -10.75 12.99 6.71
N GLN A 2 -10.49 11.69 6.64
CA GLN A 2 -9.33 11.08 7.31
C GLN A 2 -8.06 11.67 6.70
N SER A 3 -7.14 12.12 7.55
CA SER A 3 -5.87 12.71 7.14
C SER A 3 -5.10 11.76 6.24
N PHE A 4 -4.64 12.25 5.09
CA PHE A 4 -3.85 11.48 4.15
C PHE A 4 -2.47 11.20 4.75
N THR A 5 -2.23 9.97 5.20
CA THR A 5 -0.95 9.51 5.75
C THR A 5 -0.31 8.48 4.81
N ALA A 6 1.02 8.40 4.80
CA ALA A 6 1.74 7.40 4.02
C ALA A 6 1.32 5.97 4.39
N GLU A 7 1.07 5.75 5.68
CA GLU A 7 0.54 4.49 6.21
C GLU A 7 -0.89 4.20 5.71
N GLY A 8 -1.76 5.21 5.64
CA GLY A 8 -3.11 5.07 5.09
C GLY A 8 -3.10 4.68 3.62
N VAL A 9 -2.17 5.24 2.83
CA VAL A 9 -1.95 4.86 1.42
C VAL A 9 -1.44 3.41 1.33
N LEU A 10 -0.46 3.05 2.15
CA LEU A 10 0.10 1.70 2.20
C LEU A 10 -0.99 0.66 2.50
N ARG A 11 -1.82 0.93 3.53
CA ARG A 11 -2.97 0.10 3.89
C ARG A 11 -3.97 -0.04 2.74
N ALA A 12 -4.37 1.08 2.13
CA ALA A 12 -5.34 1.06 1.04
C ALA A 12 -4.86 0.24 -0.16
N ILE A 13 -3.57 0.34 -0.48
CA ILE A 13 -2.95 -0.41 -1.58
C ILE A 13 -2.83 -1.89 -1.24
N ALA A 14 -2.39 -2.23 -0.02
CA ALA A 14 -2.33 -3.62 0.44
C ALA A 14 -3.70 -4.30 0.37
N VAL A 15 -4.75 -3.64 0.88
CA VAL A 15 -6.14 -4.13 0.81
C VAL A 15 -6.58 -4.31 -0.63
N HIS A 16 -6.32 -3.32 -1.50
CA HIS A 16 -6.68 -3.42 -2.92
C HIS A 16 -6.01 -4.63 -3.59
N ILE A 17 -4.74 -4.88 -3.31
CA ILE A 17 -4.01 -6.00 -3.91
C ILE A 17 -4.54 -7.33 -3.43
N VAL A 18 -4.66 -7.51 -2.11
CA VAL A 18 -5.08 -8.78 -1.50
C VAL A 18 -6.54 -9.09 -1.86
N CYS A 19 -7.44 -8.12 -1.71
CA CYS A 19 -8.88 -8.36 -1.94
C CYS A 19 -9.24 -8.57 -3.41
N ASN A 20 -8.46 -8.01 -4.36
CA ASN A 20 -8.68 -8.20 -5.79
C ASN A 20 -7.76 -9.25 -6.43
N ASN A 21 -6.94 -9.95 -5.64
CA ASN A 21 -5.96 -10.93 -6.12
C ASN A 21 -5.04 -10.35 -7.22
N GLU A 22 -4.61 -9.10 -7.05
CA GLU A 22 -3.70 -8.44 -7.98
C GLU A 22 -2.26 -8.89 -7.73
N ALA A 23 -1.41 -8.80 -8.76
CA ALA A 23 0.00 -9.08 -8.60
C ALA A 23 0.71 -7.97 -7.79
N LEU A 24 1.58 -8.32 -6.84
CA LEU A 24 2.39 -7.34 -6.07
C LEU A 24 3.21 -6.39 -6.96
N LEU A 25 3.63 -6.85 -8.14
CA LEU A 25 4.33 -6.07 -9.16
C LEU A 25 3.51 -4.86 -9.65
N PHE A 26 2.19 -4.88 -9.49
CA PHE A 26 1.31 -3.77 -9.84
C PHE A 26 1.72 -2.44 -9.21
N THR A 27 2.26 -2.49 -7.98
CA THR A 27 2.75 -1.31 -7.22
C THR A 27 3.95 -0.61 -7.88
N GLU A 28 4.66 -1.30 -8.76
CA GLU A 28 5.81 -0.77 -9.48
C GLU A 28 5.46 -0.26 -10.87
N LYS A 29 4.24 -0.53 -11.35
CA LYS A 29 3.80 -0.06 -12.67
C LYS A 29 3.78 1.47 -12.69
N PRO A 30 4.45 2.10 -13.68
CA PRO A 30 4.45 3.57 -13.80
C PRO A 30 3.04 4.15 -13.90
N SER A 31 2.12 3.48 -14.58
CA SER A 31 0.72 3.90 -14.68
C SER A 31 0.05 4.04 -13.32
N PHE A 32 0.21 3.03 -12.46
CA PHE A 32 -0.35 3.04 -11.10
C PHE A 32 0.26 4.16 -10.24
N ARG A 33 1.59 4.32 -10.29
CA ARG A 33 2.28 5.40 -9.57
C ARG A 33 1.86 6.78 -10.07
N ASN A 34 1.67 6.94 -11.38
CA ASN A 34 1.19 8.18 -11.97
C ASN A 34 -0.24 8.51 -11.52
N ILE A 35 -1.11 7.50 -11.40
CA ILE A 35 -2.46 7.68 -10.85
C ILE A 35 -2.39 8.18 -9.40
N LEU A 36 -1.55 7.58 -8.56
CA LEU A 36 -1.35 8.02 -7.17
C LEU A 36 -0.85 9.48 -7.09
N VAL A 37 0.10 9.85 -7.95
CA VAL A 37 0.64 11.22 -8.02
C VAL A 37 -0.41 12.20 -8.58
N ALA A 38 -1.18 11.82 -9.59
CA ALA A 38 -2.24 12.64 -10.17
C ALA A 38 -3.37 12.92 -9.16
N MET A 39 -3.74 11.92 -8.35
CA MET A 39 -4.72 12.09 -7.27
C MET A 39 -4.21 13.03 -6.16
N ARG A 40 -2.89 13.20 -6.02
CA ARG A 40 -2.30 14.15 -5.06
C ARG A 40 -0.98 14.73 -5.61
N PRO A 41 -1.01 15.89 -6.29
CA PRO A 41 0.15 16.49 -6.95
C PRO A 41 1.33 16.82 -6.02
N LYS A 42 1.08 16.96 -4.71
CA LYS A 42 2.12 17.22 -3.69
C LYS A 42 2.74 15.96 -3.08
N THR A 43 2.41 14.78 -3.61
CA THR A 43 2.97 13.51 -3.12
C THR A 43 4.47 13.48 -3.36
N LYS A 44 5.23 13.29 -2.28
CA LYS A 44 6.68 13.10 -2.34
C LYS A 44 6.98 11.66 -2.75
N LYS A 45 8.10 11.47 -3.46
CA LYS A 45 8.55 10.13 -3.87
C LYS A 45 8.62 9.12 -2.71
N LYS A 46 9.00 9.57 -1.52
CA LYS A 46 9.06 8.75 -0.29
C LYS A 46 7.70 8.28 0.24
N GLU A 47 6.61 8.90 -0.19
CA GLU A 47 5.24 8.54 0.20
C GLU A 47 4.62 7.53 -0.78
N ILE A 48 5.30 7.25 -1.91
CA ILE A 48 4.85 6.24 -2.87
C ILE A 48 5.34 4.88 -2.38
N PRO A 49 4.44 3.95 -2.05
CA PRO A 49 4.86 2.65 -1.56
C PRO A 49 5.52 1.83 -2.68
N THR A 50 6.58 1.12 -2.29
CA THR A 50 7.26 0.15 -3.14
C THR A 50 6.63 -1.22 -2.95
N ARG A 51 6.91 -2.16 -3.87
CA ARG A 51 6.48 -3.56 -3.74
C ARG A 51 6.89 -4.14 -2.39
N TYR A 52 8.15 -3.93 -2.01
CA TYR A 52 8.70 -4.39 -0.74
C TYR A 52 7.92 -3.86 0.47
N LEU A 53 7.57 -2.57 0.49
CA LEU A 53 6.81 -1.99 1.59
C LEU A 53 5.40 -2.60 1.70
N VAL A 54 4.76 -2.86 0.56
CA VAL A 54 3.42 -3.46 0.53
C VAL A 54 3.46 -4.91 0.98
N GLU A 55 4.42 -5.69 0.48
CA GLU A 55 4.66 -7.08 0.88
C GLU A 55 4.92 -7.18 2.39
N LYS A 56 5.89 -6.38 2.88
CA LYS A 56 6.21 -6.30 4.31
C LYS A 56 4.99 -5.94 5.16
N TYR A 57 4.18 -4.97 4.72
CA TYR A 57 2.97 -4.57 5.46
C TYR A 57 1.95 -5.70 5.56
N ILE A 58 1.77 -6.47 4.49
CA ILE A 58 0.87 -7.64 4.49
C ILE A 58 1.35 -8.69 5.47
N ASP A 59 2.65 -9.00 5.46
CA ASP A 59 3.26 -9.97 6.37
C ASP A 59 3.13 -9.53 7.84
N GLU A 60 3.42 -8.25 8.13
CA GLU A 60 3.31 -7.68 9.47
C GLU A 60 1.87 -7.71 10.00
N GLU A 61 0.89 -7.35 9.18
CA GLU A 61 -0.52 -7.41 9.57
C GLU A 61 -1.00 -8.85 9.76
N PHE A 62 -0.50 -9.80 8.96
CA PHE A 62 -0.78 -11.22 9.15
C PHE A 62 -0.19 -11.74 10.47
N ILE A 63 1.08 -11.46 10.76
CA ILE A 63 1.74 -11.86 12.00
C ILE A 63 0.98 -11.29 13.20
N LYS A 64 0.67 -9.99 13.18
CA LYS A 64 -0.09 -9.31 14.24
C LYS A 64 -1.47 -9.94 14.46
N HIS A 65 -2.16 -10.33 13.38
CA HIS A 65 -3.42 -11.06 13.49
C HIS A 65 -3.22 -12.40 14.17
N MET A 66 -2.22 -13.19 13.75
CA MET A 66 -1.92 -14.50 14.33
C MET A 66 -1.49 -14.43 15.79
N GLU A 67 -0.75 -13.40 16.19
CA GLU A 67 -0.37 -13.16 17.59
C GLU A 67 -1.58 -12.83 18.46
N GLY A 68 -2.56 -12.09 17.93
CA GLY A 68 -3.81 -11.78 18.65
C GLY A 68 -4.78 -12.95 18.78
N LEU A 69 -4.52 -14.07 18.09
CA LEU A 69 -5.29 -15.31 18.21
C LEU A 69 -4.70 -16.28 19.25
N LYS A 70 -3.52 -16.00 19.79
CA LYS A 70 -2.91 -16.76 20.90
C LYS A 70 -3.43 -16.31 22.25
#